data_AF-A0A9D8I9R8-F1
#
_entry.id   AF-A0A9D8I9R8-F1
#
_cell.length_a   1.000
_cell.length_b   1.000
_cell.length_c   1.000
_cell.angle_alpha   90.00
_cell.angle_beta   90.00
_cell.angle_gamma   90.00
#
_symmetry.space_group_name_H-M   'P 1'
#
loop_
_entity.id
_entity.type
_entity.pdbx_description
1 polymer ?
#
loop_
_entity_poly.entity_id
_entity_poly.type
_entity_poly.pdbx_seq_one_letter_code
_entity_poly.pdbx_strand_id
1 'polypeptide(L)'
;MKNGLLTRGAAMLAALIFATPAHAATDDWAAKSLGEALGHMALFAVIGIVVAVVGYKVFDKCTPGDLHKEIIENKNTAAAIIGAAVIIGVCLIVAAAMS
;
A
#
# COMPACT_ATOMS: atom_id res chain seq x y z
N MET A 1 20.36 10.61 -46.33
CA MET A 1 20.43 10.79 -44.86
C MET A 1 19.03 11.06 -44.25
N LYS A 2 17.97 10.32 -44.62
CA LYS A 2 16.57 10.64 -44.22
C LYS A 2 15.90 9.59 -43.31
N ASN A 3 16.63 8.58 -42.85
CA ASN A 3 16.02 7.38 -42.25
C ASN A 3 16.11 7.32 -40.72
N GLY A 4 16.82 8.26 -40.07
CA GLY A 4 16.99 8.25 -38.60
C GLY A 4 15.85 8.90 -37.81
N LEU A 5 15.04 9.75 -38.43
CA LEU A 5 13.97 10.49 -37.74
C LEU A 5 12.69 9.64 -37.58
N LEU A 6 12.40 8.77 -38.54
CA LEU A 6 11.24 7.88 -38.51
C LEU A 6 11.40 6.73 -37.50
N THR A 7 12.61 6.18 -37.37
CA THR A 7 12.89 5.11 -36.38
C THR A 7 12.82 5.62 -34.95
N ARG A 8 13.25 6.86 -34.69
CA ARG A 8 13.12 7.50 -33.37
C ARG A 8 11.67 7.88 -33.06
N GLY A 9 10.88 8.31 -34.06
CA GLY A 9 9.45 8.61 -33.89
C GLY A 9 8.62 7.37 -33.53
N ALA A 10 8.88 6.23 -34.17
CA ALA A 10 8.23 4.96 -33.82
C ALA A 10 8.63 4.47 -32.42
N ALA A 11 9.90 4.65 -32.02
CA ALA A 11 10.36 4.36 -30.67
C ALA A 11 9.73 5.28 -29.61
N MET A 12 9.48 6.55 -29.92
CA MET A 12 8.77 7.47 -29.01
C MET A 12 7.28 7.18 -28.92
N LEU A 13 6.64 6.70 -29.98
CA LEU A 13 5.24 6.29 -29.97
C LEU A 13 5.03 4.94 -29.26
N ALA A 14 5.95 3.99 -29.44
CA ALA A 14 5.99 2.75 -28.66
C ALA A 14 6.30 3.04 -27.18
N ALA A 15 7.20 3.99 -26.91
CA ALA A 15 7.40 4.50 -25.56
C ALA A 15 6.11 5.12 -25.04
N LEU A 16 5.34 5.91 -25.79
CA LEU A 16 4.10 6.51 -25.28
C LEU A 16 3.00 5.48 -24.93
N ILE A 17 2.96 4.32 -25.62
CA ILE A 17 2.00 3.23 -25.34
C ILE A 17 2.46 2.38 -24.13
N PHE A 18 3.76 2.40 -23.78
CA PHE A 18 4.35 1.73 -22.61
C PHE A 18 4.88 2.68 -21.51
N ALA A 19 4.76 3.99 -21.66
CA ALA A 19 5.31 5.00 -20.76
C ALA A 19 4.20 5.62 -19.94
N THR A 20 3.78 4.88 -18.92
CA THR A 20 3.82 5.49 -17.61
C THR A 20 5.26 5.40 -17.13
N PRO A 21 6.04 6.50 -17.11
CA PRO A 21 7.19 6.56 -16.24
C PRO A 21 6.62 6.59 -14.82
N ALA A 22 6.28 5.42 -14.28
CA ALA A 22 6.10 5.23 -12.86
C ALA A 22 7.46 5.54 -12.23
N HIS A 23 7.59 6.79 -11.81
CA HIS A 23 8.62 7.28 -10.91
C HIS A 23 10.05 7.01 -11.37
N ALA A 24 10.53 7.79 -12.34
CA ALA A 24 11.96 8.05 -12.47
C ALA A 24 12.43 8.91 -11.27
N ALA A 25 12.40 8.35 -10.05
CA ALA A 25 13.22 8.87 -8.97
C ALA A 25 14.67 8.62 -9.31
N THR A 26 15.38 9.70 -9.60
CA THR A 26 16.85 9.74 -9.54
C THR A 26 17.26 10.00 -8.10
N ASP A 27 16.78 9.16 -7.20
CA ASP A 27 17.19 9.19 -5.81
C ASP A 27 18.22 8.06 -5.63
N ASP A 28 19.25 8.31 -4.84
CA ASP A 28 20.27 7.30 -4.52
C ASP A 28 19.76 6.20 -3.55
N TRP A 29 18.47 6.23 -3.17
CA TRP A 29 17.74 5.25 -2.33
C TRP A 29 17.49 3.89 -3.00
N ALA A 30 17.70 3.78 -4.32
CA ALA A 30 17.52 2.53 -5.03
C ALA A 30 18.73 1.63 -4.75
N ALA A 31 18.52 0.65 -3.87
CA ALA A 31 19.52 -0.30 -3.44
C ALA A 31 20.33 -0.86 -4.61
N LYS A 32 21.62 -0.51 -4.66
CA LYS A 32 22.57 -1.02 -5.68
C LYS A 32 22.93 -2.49 -5.45
N SER A 33 22.53 -3.06 -4.31
CA SER A 33 22.78 -4.43 -3.90
C SER A 33 21.53 -5.06 -3.28
N LEU A 34 21.36 -6.38 -3.43
CA LEU A 34 20.22 -7.12 -2.88
C LEU A 34 20.07 -6.96 -1.36
N GLY A 35 21.18 -6.78 -0.64
CA GLY A 35 21.19 -6.62 0.82
C GLY A 35 20.49 -5.34 1.28
N GLU A 36 20.72 -4.22 0.60
CA GLU A 36 20.02 -2.97 0.92
C GLU A 36 18.54 -3.00 0.52
N ALA A 37 18.18 -3.70 -0.55
CA ALA A 37 16.78 -3.83 -0.96
C ALA A 37 15.95 -4.53 0.12
N LEU A 38 16.50 -5.58 0.74
CA LEU A 38 15.86 -6.25 1.87
C LEU A 38 15.79 -5.36 3.12
N GLY A 39 16.81 -4.52 3.34
CA GLY A 39 16.82 -3.54 4.43
C GLY A 39 15.70 -2.50 4.29
N HIS A 40 15.55 -1.91 3.11
CA HIS A 40 14.45 -0.98 2.83
C HIS A 40 13.09 -1.66 2.91
N MET A 41 12.93 -2.86 2.34
CA MET A 41 11.68 -3.62 2.41
C MET A 41 11.27 -3.89 3.87
N ALA A 42 12.20 -4.35 4.71
CA ALA A 42 11.94 -4.60 6.11
C ALA A 42 11.57 -3.31 6.87
N LEU A 43 12.25 -2.20 6.58
CA LEU A 43 11.97 -0.91 7.20
C LEU A 43 10.56 -0.41 6.86
N PHE A 44 10.18 -0.41 5.58
CA PHE A 44 8.83 -0.02 5.17
C PHE A 44 7.76 -0.98 5.70
N ALA A 45 8.03 -2.28 5.73
CA ALA A 45 7.11 -3.26 6.33
C ALA A 45 6.86 -2.98 7.82
N VAL A 46 7.92 -2.71 8.59
CA VAL A 46 7.78 -2.39 10.03
C VAL A 46 7.01 -1.08 10.21
N ILE A 47 7.29 -0.05 9.43
CA ILE A 47 6.55 1.22 9.48
C ILE A 47 5.06 0.99 9.16
N GLY A 48 4.75 0.24 8.11
CA GLY A 48 3.38 -0.11 7.75
C GLY A 48 2.64 -0.84 8.87
N ILE A 49 3.28 -1.81 9.53
CA ILE A 49 2.71 -2.53 10.68
C ILE A 49 2.43 -1.58 11.85
N VAL A 50 3.38 -0.69 12.18
CA VAL A 50 3.19 0.27 13.28
C VAL A 50 2.01 1.19 13.01
N VAL A 51 1.89 1.72 11.79
CA VAL A 51 0.76 2.57 11.38
C VAL A 51 -0.55 1.79 11.43
N ALA A 52 -0.58 0.54 10.98
CA ALA A 52 -1.75 -0.33 11.04
C ALA A 52 -2.24 -0.54 12.49
N VAL A 53 -1.31 -0.83 13.41
CA VAL A 53 -1.61 -1.05 14.83
C VAL A 53 -2.14 0.23 15.47
N VAL A 54 -1.53 1.38 15.19
CA VAL A 54 -1.99 2.66 15.71
C VAL A 54 -3.38 3.00 15.17
N GLY A 55 -3.61 2.81 13.87
CA GLY A 55 -4.92 3.03 13.23
C GLY A 55 -6.01 2.15 13.85
N TYR A 56 -5.72 0.85 14.05
CA TYR A 56 -6.63 -0.07 14.72
C TYR A 56 -6.94 0.38 16.16
N LYS A 57 -5.92 0.77 16.93
CA LYS A 57 -6.09 1.20 18.32
C LYS A 57 -6.89 2.50 18.46
N VAL A 58 -6.74 3.42 17.50
CA VAL A 58 -7.58 4.63 17.41
C VAL A 58 -9.02 4.25 17.07
N PHE A 59 -9.21 3.33 16.12
CA PHE A 59 -10.54 2.86 15.72
C PHE A 59 -11.27 2.14 16.88
N ASP A 60 -10.56 1.29 17.62
CA ASP A 60 -11.07 0.59 18.80
C ASP A 60 -11.55 1.56 19.88
N LYS A 61 -10.78 2.64 20.13
CA LYS A 61 -11.23 3.74 21.00
C LYS A 61 -12.41 4.53 20.45
N CYS A 62 -12.49 4.72 19.14
CA CYS A 62 -13.61 5.37 18.47
C CYS A 62 -14.88 4.51 18.44
N THR A 63 -14.78 3.23 18.77
CA THR A 63 -15.91 2.29 18.87
C THR A 63 -16.18 1.96 20.35
N PRO A 64 -16.64 2.93 21.18
CA PRO A 64 -17.02 2.69 22.56
C PRO A 64 -18.37 1.96 22.60
N GLY A 65 -18.31 0.68 22.30
CA GLY A 65 -19.36 -0.31 22.50
C GLY A 65 -18.63 -1.63 22.50
N ASP A 66 -18.75 -2.41 23.57
CA ASP A 66 -17.98 -3.65 23.74
C ASP A 66 -18.34 -4.66 22.65
N LEU A 67 -17.76 -4.52 21.45
CA LEU A 67 -18.01 -5.36 20.29
C LEU A 67 -17.65 -6.80 20.64
N HIS A 68 -16.61 -6.98 21.45
CA HIS A 68 -16.21 -8.26 21.99
C HIS A 68 -17.30 -8.90 22.86
N LYS A 69 -17.98 -8.11 23.69
CA LYS A 69 -19.06 -8.57 24.55
C LYS A 69 -20.35 -8.82 23.75
N GLU A 70 -20.62 -7.98 22.76
CA GLU A 70 -21.77 -8.11 21.87
C GLU A 70 -21.64 -9.30 20.88
N ILE A 71 -20.41 -9.59 20.43
CA ILE A 71 -20.09 -10.75 19.56
C ILE A 71 -20.08 -12.05 20.38
N ILE A 72 -19.46 -12.08 21.57
CA ILE A 72 -19.35 -13.31 22.37
C ILE A 72 -20.60 -13.60 23.20
N GLU A 73 -21.19 -12.58 23.82
CA GLU A 73 -22.29 -12.73 24.79
C GLU A 73 -23.66 -12.61 24.09
N ASN A 74 -23.86 -11.62 23.22
CA ASN A 74 -25.12 -11.42 22.47
C ASN A 74 -25.17 -12.14 21.11
N LYS A 75 -24.08 -12.76 20.63
CA LYS A 75 -23.97 -13.39 19.30
C LYS A 75 -24.45 -12.48 18.16
N ASN A 76 -24.19 -11.19 18.27
CA ASN A 76 -24.69 -10.22 17.32
C ASN A 76 -23.84 -10.21 16.04
N THR A 77 -24.38 -10.81 14.98
CA THR A 77 -23.72 -10.88 13.66
C THR A 77 -23.42 -9.50 13.07
N ALA A 78 -24.22 -8.47 13.40
CA ALA A 78 -24.00 -7.12 12.90
C ALA A 78 -22.69 -6.53 13.44
N ALA A 79 -22.40 -6.76 14.73
CA ALA A 79 -21.15 -6.34 15.36
C ALA A 79 -19.93 -7.06 14.73
N ALA A 80 -20.08 -8.35 14.40
CA ALA A 80 -19.04 -9.12 13.71
C ALA A 80 -18.75 -8.60 12.29
N ILE A 81 -19.79 -8.24 11.52
CA ILE A 81 -19.64 -7.68 10.17
C ILE A 81 -18.93 -6.33 10.20
N ILE A 82 -19.29 -5.45 11.15
CA ILE A 82 -18.62 -4.16 11.33
C ILE A 82 -17.15 -4.38 11.70
N GLY A 83 -16.85 -5.30 12.62
CA GLY A 83 -15.46 -5.65 12.96
C GLY A 83 -14.65 -6.14 11.76
N ALA A 84 -15.23 -7.00 10.92
CA ALA A 84 -14.59 -7.46 9.69
C ALA A 84 -14.35 -6.33 8.68
N ALA A 85 -15.34 -5.44 8.49
CA ALA A 85 -15.23 -4.30 7.57
C ALA A 85 -14.11 -3.33 7.97
N VAL A 86 -13.91 -3.12 9.27
CA VAL A 86 -12.87 -2.26 9.82
C VAL A 86 -11.49 -2.85 9.59
N ILE A 87 -11.31 -4.15 9.83
CA ILE A 87 -10.04 -4.84 9.57
C ILE A 87 -9.68 -4.74 8.09
N ILE A 88 -10.64 -4.97 7.19
CA ILE A 88 -10.45 -4.81 5.74
C ILE A 88 -10.08 -3.36 5.40
N GLY A 89 -10.77 -2.38 5.99
CA GLY A 89 -10.48 -0.95 5.77
C GLY A 89 -9.06 -0.56 6.18
N VAL A 90 -8.59 -1.00 7.34
CA VAL A 90 -7.21 -0.75 7.81
C VAL A 90 -6.20 -1.40 6.88
N CYS A 91 -6.45 -2.65 6.46
CA CYS A 91 -5.59 -3.34 5.48
C CYS A 91 -5.48 -2.57 4.15
N LEU A 92 -6.58 -2.01 3.65
CA LEU A 92 -6.59 -1.22 2.41
C LEU A 92 -5.85 0.11 2.54
N ILE A 93 -6.00 0.82 3.67
CA ILE A 93 -5.26 2.06 3.92
C ILE A 93 -3.75 1.79 3.95
N VAL A 94 -3.33 0.71 4.61
CA VAL A 94 -1.92 0.33 4.67
C VAL A 94 -1.40 -0.07 3.29
N ALA A 95 -2.19 -0.79 2.49
CA ALA A 95 -1.82 -1.14 1.12
C ALA A 95 -1.67 0.09 0.22
N ALA A 96 -2.57 1.07 0.33
CA ALA A 96 -2.51 2.32 -0.43
C ALA A 96 -1.40 3.28 0.03
N ALA A 97 -0.99 3.19 1.29
CA ALA A 97 0.11 4.00 1.81
C ALA A 97 1.49 3.51 1.35
N MET A 98 1.61 2.22 1.03
CA MET A 98 2.87 1.55 0.63
C MET A 98 3.02 1.37 -0.89
N SER A 99 2.00 1.74 -1.68
CA SER A 99 2.01 1.71 -3.15
C SER A 99 2.59 3.00 -3.74
#